data_AF-A0A1B8AZJ1-F1
#
_entry.id   AF-A0A1B8AZJ1-F1
#
_cell.length_a   1.000
_cell.length_b   1.000
_cell.length_c   1.000
_cell.angle_alpha   90.00
_cell.angle_beta   90.00
_cell.angle_gamma   90.00
#
_symmetry.space_group_name_H-M   'P 1'
#
loop_
_entity.id
_entity.type
_entity.pdbx_description
1 polymer ?
#
loop_
_entity_poly.entity_id
_entity_poly.type
_entity_poly.pdbx_seq_one_letter_code
_entity_poly.pdbx_strand_id
1 'polypeptide(L)'
;MASKIKNVTEFSYVTLKQGINVFDESAAAKTYQNVIDTALRQPGARRVYTSLEVEDPSKLWLFLDWDTLDDHLNYPKSADHAPIIESLQPLADFEKSINKHVTLNPFPPEDVLDSSSSPVTEVLVAFFPSDYSISARASATRRLEQFAAQALKASPDWRGISYGWSVENDVPIRGDESNSGAMLVAFIGWPSLEAHQKFRETDDFKQNIGLLREMEGLLKLSAFHVCCVSKEAEGLEERDAKKAAENGHGHGHEHGCGSGGCC
;
A
#
# COMPACT_ATOMS: atom_id res chain seq x y z
N MET A 1 0.73 -23.95 -13.37
CA MET A 1 1.53 -22.72 -13.28
C MET A 1 1.26 -22.11 -11.91
N ALA A 2 2.28 -21.68 -11.17
CA ALA A 2 2.05 -20.96 -9.92
C ALA A 2 1.23 -19.70 -10.23
N SER A 3 0.19 -19.43 -9.43
CA SER A 3 -0.62 -18.23 -9.62
C SER A 3 0.27 -17.00 -9.40
N LYS A 4 0.35 -16.11 -10.39
CA LYS A 4 0.99 -14.81 -10.20
C LYS A 4 0.23 -14.03 -9.14
N ILE A 5 0.92 -13.48 -8.16
CA ILE A 5 0.33 -12.56 -7.19
C ILE A 5 0.04 -11.27 -7.94
N LYS A 6 -1.23 -10.89 -8.03
CA LYS A 6 -1.71 -9.70 -8.74
C LYS A 6 -2.04 -8.60 -7.74
N ASN A 7 -2.21 -7.37 -8.23
CA ASN A 7 -2.70 -6.24 -7.45
C ASN A 7 -1.86 -6.02 -6.20
N VAL A 8 -0.57 -5.76 -6.42
CA VAL A 8 0.44 -5.69 -5.38
C VAL A 8 0.85 -4.25 -5.18
N THR A 9 0.93 -3.81 -3.93
CA THR A 9 1.54 -2.53 -3.59
C THR A 9 2.92 -2.81 -3.01
N GLU A 10 3.95 -2.23 -3.62
CA GLU A 10 5.27 -2.09 -2.98
C GLU A 10 5.09 -1.24 -1.71
N PHE A 11 5.45 -1.80 -0.56
CA PHE A 11 5.46 -1.13 0.72
C PHE A 11 6.91 -0.86 1.10
N SER A 12 7.40 0.32 0.73
CA SER A 12 8.81 0.68 0.91
C SER A 12 8.98 2.04 1.55
N TYR A 13 10.10 2.20 2.25
CA TYR A 13 10.62 3.52 2.58
C TYR A 13 12.14 3.50 2.48
N VAL A 14 12.69 4.67 2.19
CA VAL A 14 14.12 4.92 2.34
C VAL A 14 14.40 5.90 3.46
N THR A 15 15.49 5.69 4.20
CA THR A 15 15.92 6.65 5.23
C THR A 15 16.76 7.74 4.57
N LEU A 16 16.24 8.95 4.47
CA LEU A 16 16.93 10.13 3.97
C LEU A 16 18.11 10.52 4.88
N LYS A 17 19.20 10.95 4.26
CA LYS A 17 20.32 11.57 4.98
C LYS A 17 19.91 12.94 5.50
N GLN A 18 20.59 13.38 6.56
CA GLN A 18 20.29 14.62 7.25
C GLN A 18 20.26 15.83 6.28
N GLY A 19 19.20 16.63 6.36
CA GLY A 19 19.03 17.86 5.58
C GLY A 19 18.57 17.65 4.14
N ILE A 20 18.34 16.40 3.70
CA ILE A 20 17.75 16.13 2.39
C ILE A 20 16.23 16.33 2.46
N ASN A 21 15.71 17.10 1.50
CA ASN A 21 14.29 17.20 1.20
C ASN A 21 14.08 16.88 -0.28
N VAL A 22 13.09 16.06 -0.59
CA VAL A 22 12.76 15.62 -1.96
C VAL A 22 11.45 16.22 -2.49
N PHE A 23 10.83 17.11 -1.72
CA PHE A 23 9.55 17.78 -2.05
C PHE A 23 9.70 19.29 -2.29
N ASP A 24 10.94 19.79 -2.43
CA ASP A 24 11.25 21.18 -2.76
C ASP A 24 11.76 21.32 -4.20
N GLU A 25 12.37 22.46 -4.55
CA GLU A 25 12.92 22.71 -5.89
C GLU A 25 14.40 22.31 -6.03
N SER A 26 14.95 21.59 -5.04
CA SER A 26 16.37 21.23 -4.99
C SER A 26 16.79 20.21 -6.05
N ALA A 27 18.11 20.03 -6.20
CA ALA A 27 18.65 18.95 -7.03
C ALA A 27 18.25 17.56 -6.50
N ALA A 28 18.11 17.40 -5.17
CA ALA A 28 17.68 16.14 -4.58
C ALA A 28 16.24 15.80 -4.97
N ALA A 29 15.33 16.77 -4.93
CA ALA A 29 13.96 16.61 -5.40
C ALA A 29 13.88 16.23 -6.89
N LYS A 30 14.69 16.86 -7.75
CA LYS A 30 14.78 16.50 -9.18
C LYS A 30 15.29 15.07 -9.39
N THR A 31 16.30 14.65 -8.64
CA THR A 31 16.80 13.27 -8.68
C THR A 31 15.72 12.29 -8.25
N TYR A 32 15.00 12.57 -7.16
CA TYR A 32 13.90 11.71 -6.70
C TYR A 32 12.73 11.68 -7.70
N GLN A 33 12.39 12.80 -8.34
CA GLN A 33 11.38 12.80 -9.40
C GLN A 33 11.78 11.90 -10.57
N ASN A 34 13.07 11.90 -10.98
CA ASN A 34 13.56 11.02 -12.03
C ASN A 34 13.49 9.53 -11.64
N VAL A 35 13.66 9.20 -10.36
CA VAL A 35 13.47 7.85 -9.81
C VAL A 35 12.02 7.42 -10.00
N ILE A 36 11.08 8.25 -9.55
CA ILE A 36 9.65 8.00 -9.69
C ILE A 36 9.26 7.81 -11.15
N ASP A 37 9.72 8.69 -12.04
CA ASP A 37 9.39 8.66 -13.47
C ASP A 37 9.98 7.43 -14.16
N THR A 38 11.09 6.91 -13.66
CA THR A 38 11.70 5.70 -14.19
C THR A 38 11.00 4.45 -13.70
N ALA A 39 10.60 4.41 -12.43
CA ALA A 39 9.79 3.32 -11.87
C ALA A 39 8.41 3.23 -12.56
N LEU A 40 7.73 4.36 -12.79
CA LEU A 40 6.42 4.40 -13.44
C LEU A 40 6.44 4.01 -14.93
N ARG A 41 7.61 4.05 -15.60
CA ARG A 41 7.77 3.56 -16.97
C ARG A 41 7.94 2.05 -17.07
N GLN A 42 8.11 1.37 -15.95
CA GLN A 42 8.32 -0.08 -15.96
C GLN A 42 7.02 -0.83 -16.31
N PRO A 43 7.11 -1.98 -17.00
CA PRO A 43 5.96 -2.82 -17.24
C PRO A 43 5.23 -3.15 -15.94
N GLY A 44 3.90 -3.07 -15.94
CA GLY A 44 3.06 -3.37 -14.78
C GLY A 44 3.01 -2.29 -13.70
N ALA A 45 3.85 -1.25 -13.74
CA ALA A 45 3.73 -0.12 -12.82
C ALA A 45 2.43 0.66 -13.09
N ARG A 46 1.75 1.07 -12.00
CA ARG A 46 0.44 1.73 -12.04
C ARG A 46 0.52 3.15 -11.47
N ARG A 47 0.53 3.30 -10.16
CA ARG A 47 0.52 4.60 -9.48
C ARG A 47 1.44 4.54 -8.27
N VAL A 48 2.17 5.63 -8.04
CA VAL A 48 2.99 5.82 -6.85
C VAL A 48 2.35 6.85 -5.94
N TYR A 49 2.44 6.60 -4.64
CA TYR A 49 2.13 7.54 -3.57
C TYR A 49 3.39 7.72 -2.74
N THR A 50 3.86 8.95 -2.61
CA THR A 50 5.09 9.25 -1.88
C THR A 50 4.86 10.33 -0.83
N SER A 51 5.51 10.18 0.32
CA SER A 51 5.40 11.13 1.43
C SER A 51 6.57 11.00 2.39
N LEU A 52 6.85 12.05 3.16
CA LEU A 52 7.60 11.89 4.39
C LEU A 52 6.66 11.37 5.48
N GLU A 53 7.16 10.47 6.31
CA GLU A 53 6.46 10.14 7.54
C GLU A 53 6.32 11.38 8.43
N VAL A 54 5.11 11.63 8.94
CA VAL A 54 4.84 12.79 9.79
C VAL A 54 5.63 12.70 11.10
N GLU A 55 5.67 11.53 11.71
CA GLU A 55 6.36 11.29 12.99
C GLU A 55 7.88 11.21 12.88
N ASP A 56 8.39 10.83 11.71
CA ASP A 56 9.83 10.68 11.45
C ASP A 56 10.16 11.13 10.02
N PRO A 57 10.36 12.44 9.78
CA PRO A 57 10.61 12.97 8.44
C PRO A 57 11.89 12.49 7.77
N SER A 58 12.72 11.67 8.46
CA SER A 58 13.82 10.97 7.81
C SER A 58 13.34 9.80 6.93
N LYS A 59 12.12 9.30 7.13
CA LYS A 59 11.56 8.20 6.33
C LYS A 59 10.74 8.73 5.17
N LEU A 60 11.26 8.50 3.97
CA LEU A 60 10.58 8.76 2.71
C LEU A 60 9.87 7.50 2.25
N TRP A 61 8.55 7.48 2.43
CA TRP A 61 7.68 6.38 2.04
C TRP A 61 7.38 6.41 0.55
N LEU A 62 7.34 5.22 -0.05
CA LEU A 62 6.93 4.98 -1.42
C LEU A 62 5.98 3.78 -1.42
N PHE A 63 4.75 4.04 -1.83
CA PHE A 63 3.75 3.01 -2.10
C PHE A 63 3.53 2.96 -3.60
N LEU A 64 4.04 1.92 -4.27
CA LEU A 64 3.92 1.80 -5.73
C LEU A 64 3.07 0.58 -6.08
N ASP A 65 1.96 0.84 -6.75
CA ASP A 65 1.06 -0.19 -7.23
C ASP A 65 1.61 -0.85 -8.50
N TRP A 66 1.56 -2.18 -8.50
CA TRP A 66 1.97 -3.06 -9.58
C TRP A 66 0.83 -3.98 -9.98
N ASP A 67 0.69 -4.24 -11.28
CA ASP A 67 -0.23 -5.23 -11.82
C ASP A 67 0.05 -6.62 -11.23
N THR A 68 1.34 -7.00 -11.12
CA THR A 68 1.78 -8.26 -10.49
C THR A 68 3.08 -8.10 -9.70
N LEU A 69 3.31 -9.01 -8.75
CA LEU A 69 4.59 -9.10 -8.04
C LEU A 69 5.77 -9.33 -9.01
N ASP A 70 5.57 -10.15 -10.04
CA ASP A 70 6.62 -10.44 -11.04
C ASP A 70 7.06 -9.17 -11.77
N ASP A 71 6.14 -8.25 -12.03
CA ASP A 71 6.45 -6.99 -12.71
C ASP A 71 7.46 -6.17 -11.89
N HIS A 72 7.22 -6.03 -10.58
CA HIS A 72 8.20 -5.38 -9.70
C HIS A 72 9.49 -6.19 -9.57
N LEU A 73 9.42 -7.51 -9.36
CA LEU A 73 10.63 -8.35 -9.21
C LEU A 73 11.50 -8.40 -10.48
N ASN A 74 10.95 -8.01 -11.63
CA ASN A 74 11.71 -7.85 -12.88
C ASN A 74 12.32 -6.46 -13.04
N TYR A 75 11.81 -5.43 -12.37
CA TYR A 75 12.37 -4.08 -12.44
C TYR A 75 13.85 -4.02 -12.04
N PRO A 76 14.32 -4.65 -10.94
CA PRO A 76 15.74 -4.69 -10.60
C PRO A 76 16.66 -5.30 -11.67
N LYS A 77 16.11 -6.05 -12.63
CA LYS A 77 16.83 -6.68 -13.74
C LYS A 77 16.87 -5.80 -14.99
N SER A 78 16.15 -4.69 -15.00
CA SER A 78 16.14 -3.72 -16.10
C SER A 78 17.46 -2.94 -16.16
N ALA A 79 17.79 -2.43 -17.35
CA ALA A 79 18.95 -1.56 -17.53
C ALA A 79 18.80 -0.21 -16.79
N ASP A 80 17.57 0.19 -16.49
CA ASP A 80 17.25 1.47 -15.85
C ASP A 80 17.46 1.45 -14.33
N HIS A 81 17.40 0.29 -13.69
CA HIS A 81 17.38 0.20 -12.23
C HIS A 81 18.70 0.59 -11.56
N ALA A 82 19.83 0.06 -12.03
CA ALA A 82 21.14 0.33 -11.40
C ALA A 82 21.50 1.84 -11.39
N PRO A 83 21.37 2.58 -12.52
CA PRO A 83 21.60 4.03 -12.52
C PRO A 83 20.70 4.79 -11.55
N ILE A 84 19.43 4.36 -11.39
CA ILE A 84 18.49 5.00 -10.48
C ILE A 84 18.87 4.76 -9.02
N ILE A 85 19.24 3.54 -8.65
CA ILE A 85 19.74 3.25 -7.29
C ILE A 85 21.01 4.05 -6.98
N GLU A 86 21.96 4.11 -7.92
CA GLU A 86 23.17 4.94 -7.79
C GLU A 86 22.84 6.41 -7.56
N SER A 87 21.83 6.95 -8.26
CA SER A 87 21.40 8.34 -8.09
C SER A 87 20.78 8.64 -6.72
N LEU A 88 20.21 7.63 -6.06
CA LEU A 88 19.60 7.75 -4.73
C LEU A 88 20.61 7.59 -3.58
N GLN A 89 21.73 6.91 -3.80
CA GLN A 89 22.75 6.67 -2.76
C GLN A 89 23.25 7.95 -2.06
N PRO A 90 23.41 9.11 -2.72
CA PRO A 90 23.76 10.35 -2.05
C PRO A 90 22.66 10.86 -1.12
N LEU A 91 21.39 10.53 -1.40
CA LEU A 91 20.21 11.05 -0.73
C LEU A 91 19.75 10.20 0.45
N ALA A 92 19.97 8.89 0.40
CA ALA A 92 19.40 7.93 1.35
C ALA A 92 20.40 6.89 1.87
N ASP A 93 20.07 6.31 3.01
CA ASP A 93 20.72 5.18 3.70
C ASP A 93 19.88 3.91 3.46
N PHE A 94 20.30 3.10 2.49
CA PHE A 94 19.60 1.88 2.11
C PHE A 94 19.68 0.77 3.15
N GLU A 95 20.68 0.79 4.06
CA GLU A 95 20.79 -0.23 5.11
C GLU A 95 19.69 -0.08 6.17
N LYS A 96 19.09 1.11 6.25
CA LYS A 96 17.97 1.44 7.15
C LYS A 96 16.66 1.61 6.39
N SER A 97 16.52 0.94 5.26
CA SER A 97 15.37 1.06 4.36
C SER A 97 14.63 -0.28 4.27
N ILE A 98 13.37 -0.25 3.86
CA ILE A 98 12.60 -1.47 3.61
C ILE A 98 12.07 -1.46 2.18
N ASN A 99 11.96 -2.64 1.59
CA ASN A 99 11.23 -2.89 0.36
C ASN A 99 10.55 -4.25 0.50
N LYS A 100 9.24 -4.24 0.65
CA LYS A 100 8.38 -5.42 0.82
C LYS A 100 7.09 -5.22 0.02
N HIS A 101 6.23 -6.22 0.01
CA HIS A 101 5.00 -6.18 -0.78
C HIS A 101 3.79 -6.47 0.09
N VAL A 102 2.68 -5.83 -0.23
CA VAL A 102 1.39 -6.10 0.39
C VAL A 102 0.34 -6.32 -0.69
N THR A 103 -0.60 -7.21 -0.38
CA THR A 103 -1.83 -7.37 -1.19
C THR A 103 -2.94 -6.68 -0.45
N LEU A 104 -3.57 -5.68 -1.08
CA LEU A 104 -4.54 -4.81 -0.43
C LEU A 104 -5.96 -5.09 -0.93
N ASN A 105 -6.93 -4.81 -0.06
CA ASN A 105 -8.34 -4.80 -0.40
C ASN A 105 -9.03 -3.63 0.30
N PRO A 106 -9.69 -2.71 -0.44
CA PRO A 106 -9.71 -2.62 -1.91
C PRO A 106 -8.35 -2.28 -2.51
N PHE A 107 -8.13 -2.69 -3.77
CA PHE A 107 -7.00 -2.30 -4.60
C PHE A 107 -7.52 -1.69 -5.92
N PRO A 108 -6.92 -0.59 -6.41
CA PRO A 108 -5.84 0.18 -5.79
C PRO A 108 -6.32 0.95 -4.54
N PRO A 109 -5.43 1.30 -3.59
CA PRO A 109 -5.77 2.02 -2.35
C PRO A 109 -6.00 3.53 -2.54
N GLU A 110 -6.51 3.95 -3.70
CA GLU A 110 -6.63 5.36 -4.13
C GLU A 110 -7.46 6.19 -3.16
N ASP A 111 -8.59 5.68 -2.70
CA ASP A 111 -9.51 6.40 -1.80
C ASP A 111 -8.85 6.84 -0.48
N VAL A 112 -7.83 6.09 -0.04
CA VAL A 112 -7.15 6.33 1.25
C VAL A 112 -5.75 6.89 1.11
N LEU A 113 -5.09 6.81 -0.05
CA LEU A 113 -3.75 7.35 -0.29
C LEU A 113 -3.73 8.59 -1.20
N ASP A 114 -4.79 8.87 -1.95
CA ASP A 114 -4.86 10.09 -2.75
C ASP A 114 -5.27 11.30 -1.89
N SER A 115 -4.48 12.37 -1.95
CA SER A 115 -4.69 13.58 -1.16
C SER A 115 -6.03 14.29 -1.40
N SER A 116 -6.67 14.07 -2.55
CA SER A 116 -7.98 14.65 -2.86
C SER A 116 -9.12 13.97 -2.07
N SER A 117 -8.98 12.68 -1.80
CA SER A 117 -9.94 11.88 -1.02
C SER A 117 -9.59 11.85 0.46
N SER A 118 -8.31 11.65 0.76
CA SER A 118 -7.74 11.48 2.10
C SER A 118 -6.44 12.29 2.24
N PRO A 119 -6.51 13.59 2.57
CA PRO A 119 -5.33 14.44 2.77
C PRO A 119 -4.29 13.90 3.76
N VAL A 120 -4.73 13.10 4.73
CA VAL A 120 -3.89 12.40 5.69
C VAL A 120 -4.28 10.93 5.72
N THR A 121 -3.29 10.05 5.71
CA THR A 121 -3.51 8.61 5.87
C THR A 121 -2.79 8.15 7.14
N GLU A 122 -3.51 7.45 8.01
CA GLU A 122 -2.88 6.63 9.05
C GLU A 122 -2.46 5.29 8.41
N VAL A 123 -1.19 4.93 8.57
CA VAL A 123 -0.66 3.62 8.23
C VAL A 123 -0.51 2.82 9.51
N LEU A 124 -1.48 1.96 9.78
CA LEU A 124 -1.47 1.02 10.89
C LEU A 124 -0.77 -0.27 10.46
N VAL A 125 0.20 -0.73 11.24
CA VAL A 125 1.00 -1.92 10.95
C VAL A 125 1.00 -2.84 12.16
N ALA A 126 0.49 -4.05 11.98
CA ALA A 126 0.49 -5.13 12.96
C ALA A 126 1.46 -6.23 12.52
N PHE A 127 2.42 -6.56 13.40
CA PHE A 127 3.44 -7.59 13.17
C PHE A 127 3.11 -8.87 13.93
N PHE A 128 3.34 -10.00 13.27
CA PHE A 128 3.09 -11.35 13.76
C PHE A 128 4.30 -12.27 13.46
N PRO A 129 4.43 -13.43 14.11
CA PRO A 129 5.50 -14.39 13.80
C PRO A 129 5.57 -14.75 12.32
N SER A 130 6.76 -15.08 11.80
CA SER A 130 6.96 -15.45 10.39
C SER A 130 6.14 -16.67 9.95
N ASP A 131 5.85 -17.59 10.88
CA ASP A 131 5.04 -18.79 10.67
C ASP A 131 3.55 -18.59 11.00
N TYR A 132 3.09 -17.34 11.12
CA TYR A 132 1.70 -17.02 11.45
C TYR A 132 0.73 -17.61 10.41
N SER A 133 -0.02 -18.61 10.87
CA SER A 133 -0.85 -19.47 10.02
C SER A 133 -1.96 -18.72 9.27
N ILE A 134 -2.42 -19.30 8.16
CA ILE A 134 -3.49 -18.73 7.33
C ILE A 134 -4.79 -18.51 8.15
N SER A 135 -5.14 -19.46 9.02
CA SER A 135 -6.32 -19.32 9.89
C SER A 135 -6.15 -18.18 10.90
N ALA A 136 -4.97 -18.03 11.48
CA ALA A 136 -4.68 -16.93 12.40
C ALA A 136 -4.70 -15.57 11.67
N ARG A 137 -4.16 -15.49 10.44
CA ARG A 137 -4.31 -14.31 9.56
C ARG A 137 -5.76 -13.93 9.33
N ALA A 138 -6.62 -14.91 9.04
CA ALA A 138 -8.04 -14.68 8.85
C ALA A 138 -8.71 -14.14 10.13
N SER A 139 -8.34 -14.66 11.31
CA SER A 139 -8.84 -14.16 12.59
C SER A 139 -8.40 -12.72 12.90
N ALA A 140 -7.12 -12.40 12.68
CA ALA A 140 -6.60 -11.04 12.83
C ALA A 140 -7.27 -10.05 11.86
N THR A 141 -7.48 -10.48 10.61
CA THR A 141 -8.21 -9.70 9.59
C THR A 141 -9.64 -9.40 10.05
N ARG A 142 -10.36 -10.41 10.56
CA ARG A 142 -11.72 -10.21 11.09
C ARG A 142 -11.77 -9.21 12.25
N ARG A 143 -10.75 -9.21 13.11
CA ARG A 143 -10.65 -8.22 14.20
C ARG A 143 -10.45 -6.79 13.67
N LEU A 144 -9.61 -6.62 12.64
CA LEU A 144 -9.47 -5.33 11.95
C LEU A 144 -10.80 -4.89 11.30
N GLU A 145 -11.49 -5.79 10.61
CA GLU A 145 -12.81 -5.52 10.01
C GLU A 145 -13.86 -5.14 11.05
N GLN A 146 -13.86 -5.81 12.21
CA GLN A 146 -14.73 -5.47 13.33
C GLN A 146 -14.40 -4.08 13.89
N PHE A 147 -13.12 -3.74 14.05
CA PHE A 147 -12.71 -2.39 14.47
C PHE A 147 -13.17 -1.34 13.45
N ALA A 148 -13.01 -1.60 12.15
CA ALA A 148 -13.49 -0.71 11.12
C ALA A 148 -15.02 -0.53 11.17
N ALA A 149 -15.76 -1.62 11.40
CA ALA A 149 -17.22 -1.57 11.46
C ALA A 149 -17.77 -0.89 12.72
N GLN A 150 -17.11 -1.05 13.87
CA GLN A 150 -17.61 -0.59 15.17
C GLN A 150 -17.03 0.76 15.59
N ALA A 151 -15.79 1.07 15.19
CA ALA A 151 -15.13 2.32 15.54
C ALA A 151 -15.03 3.28 14.34
N LEU A 152 -14.34 2.89 13.27
CA LEU A 152 -14.06 3.81 12.15
C LEU A 152 -15.35 4.34 11.50
N LYS A 153 -16.31 3.46 11.21
CA LYS A 153 -17.61 3.83 10.61
C LYS A 153 -18.46 4.76 11.47
N ALA A 154 -18.21 4.84 12.78
CA ALA A 154 -18.91 5.76 13.66
C ALA A 154 -18.39 7.20 13.54
N SER A 155 -17.17 7.38 13.02
CA SER A 155 -16.59 8.70 12.79
C SER A 155 -17.12 9.32 11.49
N PRO A 156 -17.68 10.54 11.52
CA PRO A 156 -18.08 11.25 10.31
C PRO A 156 -16.88 11.69 9.45
N ASP A 157 -15.67 11.72 10.04
CA ASP A 157 -14.45 12.14 9.36
C ASP A 157 -13.71 10.96 8.69
N TRP A 158 -14.14 9.72 8.92
CA TRP A 158 -13.50 8.55 8.30
C TRP A 158 -13.71 8.56 6.78
N ARG A 159 -12.61 8.41 6.01
CA ARG A 159 -12.64 8.47 4.54
C ARG A 159 -12.54 7.12 3.84
N GLY A 160 -12.23 6.05 4.58
CA GLY A 160 -12.10 4.72 4.03
C GLY A 160 -10.98 3.92 4.69
N ILE A 161 -10.88 2.65 4.32
CA ILE A 161 -9.80 1.77 4.73
C ILE A 161 -9.42 0.86 3.56
N SER A 162 -8.12 0.68 3.33
CA SER A 162 -7.57 -0.41 2.51
C SER A 162 -6.53 -1.16 3.30
N TYR A 163 -6.61 -2.48 3.34
CA TYR A 163 -5.75 -3.29 4.20
C TYR A 163 -5.41 -4.63 3.57
N GLY A 164 -4.36 -5.25 4.10
CA GLY A 164 -4.06 -6.64 3.80
C GLY A 164 -2.68 -7.07 4.24
N TRP A 165 -2.28 -8.25 3.78
CA TRP A 165 -1.11 -8.95 4.31
C TRP A 165 0.11 -8.72 3.43
N SER A 166 1.28 -8.73 4.08
CA SER A 166 2.54 -8.86 3.38
C SER A 166 2.60 -10.16 2.59
N VAL A 167 3.24 -10.09 1.42
CA VAL A 167 3.58 -11.27 0.64
C VAL A 167 4.69 -12.04 1.34
N GLU A 168 5.69 -11.32 1.85
CA GLU A 168 6.79 -11.91 2.61
C GLU A 168 6.49 -12.07 4.09
N ASN A 169 7.22 -12.97 4.75
CA ASN A 169 7.08 -13.30 6.18
C ASN A 169 8.28 -12.84 7.03
N ASP A 170 9.17 -12.06 6.44
CA ASP A 170 10.40 -11.53 7.02
C ASP A 170 10.42 -9.99 6.94
N VAL A 171 9.26 -9.36 7.15
CA VAL A 171 9.17 -7.90 7.23
C VAL A 171 9.82 -7.44 8.54
N PRO A 172 10.85 -6.56 8.51
CA PRO A 172 11.48 -6.06 9.73
C PRO A 172 10.46 -5.41 10.67
N ILE A 173 10.51 -5.76 11.96
CA ILE A 173 9.60 -5.20 12.95
C ILE A 173 10.05 -3.78 13.25
N ARG A 174 9.16 -2.80 12.98
CA ARG A 174 9.47 -1.38 13.18
C ARG A 174 9.90 -1.10 14.62
N GLY A 175 11.09 -0.53 14.84
CA GLY A 175 11.65 -0.26 16.17
C GLY A 175 12.13 -1.50 16.92
N ASP A 176 12.26 -2.63 16.24
CA ASP A 176 13.01 -3.83 16.64
C ASP A 176 13.49 -4.55 15.37
N GLU A 177 14.36 -3.87 14.63
CA GLU A 177 14.83 -4.28 13.31
C GLU A 177 15.69 -5.55 13.35
N SER A 178 16.03 -6.03 14.55
CA SER A 178 16.69 -7.32 14.76
C SER A 178 15.73 -8.52 14.57
N ASN A 179 14.42 -8.27 14.61
CA ASN A 179 13.38 -9.25 14.42
C ASN A 179 12.55 -8.94 13.16
N SER A 180 11.92 -9.98 12.62
CA SER A 180 11.07 -9.86 11.44
C SER A 180 9.87 -10.80 11.53
N GLY A 181 8.84 -10.55 10.71
CA GLY A 181 7.60 -11.30 10.79
C GLY A 181 6.66 -11.09 9.60
N ALA A 182 5.49 -11.70 9.68
CA ALA A 182 4.38 -11.39 8.79
C ALA A 182 3.72 -10.07 9.22
N MET A 183 3.26 -9.29 8.26
CA MET A 183 2.71 -7.95 8.49
C MET A 183 1.27 -7.88 7.98
N LEU A 184 0.34 -7.39 8.81
CA LEU A 184 -0.95 -6.86 8.38
C LEU A 184 -0.87 -5.33 8.40
N VAL A 185 -1.08 -4.70 7.25
CA VAL A 185 -1.13 -3.24 7.13
C VAL A 185 -2.55 -2.77 6.86
N ALA A 186 -2.91 -1.61 7.39
CA ALA A 186 -4.11 -0.87 7.02
C ALA A 186 -3.78 0.60 6.76
N PHE A 187 -4.21 1.09 5.60
CA PHE A 187 -4.25 2.50 5.24
C PHE A 187 -5.64 3.03 5.56
N ILE A 188 -5.72 4.01 6.46
CA ILE A 188 -6.98 4.60 6.94
C ILE A 188 -6.99 6.09 6.60
N GLY A 189 -7.98 6.50 5.81
CA GLY A 189 -8.07 7.86 5.31
C GLY A 189 -8.72 8.85 6.28
N TRP A 190 -8.14 10.04 6.39
CA TRP A 190 -8.56 11.14 7.26
C TRP A 190 -8.48 12.50 6.55
N PRO A 191 -9.34 13.47 6.89
CA PRO A 191 -9.23 14.84 6.37
C PRO A 191 -8.05 15.61 6.98
N SER A 192 -7.59 15.24 8.18
CA SER A 192 -6.47 15.87 8.86
C SER A 192 -5.96 14.99 10.01
N LEU A 193 -4.73 15.28 10.49
CA LEU A 193 -4.19 14.68 11.71
C LEU A 193 -5.09 14.97 12.93
N GLU A 194 -5.63 16.18 13.02
CA GLU A 194 -6.52 16.59 14.11
C GLU A 194 -7.81 15.77 14.13
N ALA A 195 -8.38 15.46 12.96
CA ALA A 195 -9.58 14.62 12.87
C ALA A 195 -9.32 13.20 13.38
N HIS A 196 -8.19 12.59 12.99
CA HIS A 196 -7.79 11.30 13.54
C HIS A 196 -7.56 11.37 15.06
N GLN A 197 -6.88 12.40 15.55
CA GLN A 197 -6.66 12.58 17.00
C GLN A 197 -7.98 12.72 17.77
N LYS A 198 -8.95 13.49 17.25
CA LYS A 198 -10.29 13.59 17.83
C LYS A 198 -11.02 12.26 17.84
N PHE A 199 -10.94 11.49 16.74
CA PHE A 199 -11.51 10.15 16.68
C PHE A 199 -10.98 9.26 17.81
N ARG A 200 -9.68 9.29 18.09
CA ARG A 200 -9.06 8.51 19.17
C ARG A 200 -9.59 8.86 20.57
N GLU A 201 -10.17 10.05 20.72
CA GLU A 201 -10.79 10.47 21.98
C GLU A 201 -12.25 10.04 22.14
N THR A 202 -12.86 9.49 21.09
CA THR A 202 -14.25 9.01 21.13
C THR A 202 -14.40 7.73 21.95
N ASP A 203 -15.61 7.51 22.48
CA ASP A 203 -15.95 6.27 23.18
C ASP A 203 -15.92 5.07 22.23
N ASP A 204 -16.36 5.23 20.98
CA ASP A 204 -16.32 4.18 19.97
C ASP A 204 -14.89 3.69 19.72
N PHE A 205 -13.90 4.58 19.65
CA PHE A 205 -12.50 4.16 19.59
C PHE A 205 -12.05 3.47 20.88
N LYS A 206 -12.29 4.09 22.04
CA LYS A 206 -11.79 3.61 23.35
C LYS A 206 -12.34 2.22 23.70
N GLN A 207 -13.59 1.95 23.36
CA GLN A 207 -14.24 0.66 23.60
C GLN A 207 -13.75 -0.43 22.64
N ASN A 208 -13.34 -0.07 21.42
CA ASN A 208 -13.03 -1.03 20.36
C ASN A 208 -11.55 -1.20 20.06
N ILE A 209 -10.65 -0.36 20.59
CA ILE A 209 -9.20 -0.46 20.33
C ILE A 209 -8.58 -1.79 20.79
N GLY A 210 -9.21 -2.49 21.75
CA GLY A 210 -8.84 -3.85 22.16
C GLY A 210 -8.92 -4.87 21.01
N LEU A 211 -9.79 -4.64 20.01
CA LEU A 211 -9.86 -5.49 18.81
C LEU A 211 -8.51 -5.55 18.09
N LEU A 212 -7.77 -4.43 18.06
CA LEU A 212 -6.46 -4.34 17.43
C LEU A 212 -5.33 -4.73 18.37
N ARG A 213 -5.36 -4.25 19.63
CA ARG A 213 -4.24 -4.44 20.58
C ARG A 213 -4.15 -5.85 21.15
N GLU A 214 -5.24 -6.61 21.10
CA GLU A 214 -5.34 -7.95 21.67
C GLU A 214 -5.52 -9.02 20.57
N MET A 215 -5.05 -8.74 19.36
CA MET A 215 -4.97 -9.78 18.33
C MET A 215 -4.03 -10.90 18.81
N GLU A 216 -4.47 -12.15 18.68
CA GLU A 216 -3.68 -13.30 19.08
C GLU A 216 -2.37 -13.38 18.28
N GLY A 217 -1.24 -13.54 18.99
CA GLY A 217 0.08 -13.60 18.37
C GLY A 217 0.64 -12.26 17.90
N LEU A 218 -0.01 -11.14 18.21
CA LEU A 218 0.50 -9.80 17.92
C LEU A 218 1.85 -9.60 18.62
N LEU A 219 2.91 -9.36 17.84
CA LEU A 219 4.23 -9.00 18.35
C LEU A 219 4.33 -7.50 18.58
N LYS A 220 3.79 -6.71 17.65
CA LYS A 220 3.83 -5.25 17.70
C LYS A 220 2.70 -4.64 16.90
N LEU A 221 2.12 -3.57 17.42
CA LEU A 221 1.24 -2.67 16.69
C LEU A 221 1.90 -1.29 16.64
N SER A 222 2.04 -0.74 15.44
CA SER A 222 2.56 0.60 15.21
C SER A 222 1.63 1.38 14.29
N ALA A 223 1.61 2.70 14.44
CA ALA A 223 0.91 3.60 13.55
C ALA A 223 1.82 4.80 13.26
N PHE A 224 1.72 5.33 12.05
CA PHE A 224 2.33 6.58 11.61
C PHE A 224 1.43 7.23 10.56
N HIS A 225 1.70 8.47 10.20
CA HIS A 225 0.93 9.18 9.18
C HIS A 225 1.77 9.55 7.98
N VAL A 226 1.09 9.61 6.84
CA VAL A 226 1.61 10.11 5.57
C VAL A 226 0.62 11.11 4.97
N CYS A 227 1.16 12.09 4.26
CA CYS A 227 0.41 13.05 3.45
C CYS A 227 0.91 12.87 2.01
N CYS A 228 0.36 11.89 1.30
CA CYS A 228 0.92 11.46 0.03
C CYS A 228 0.67 12.46 -1.09
N VAL A 229 1.67 12.64 -1.94
CA VAL A 229 1.48 13.10 -3.32
C VAL A 229 1.51 11.89 -4.23
N SER A 230 0.62 11.88 -5.23
CA SER A 230 0.45 10.76 -6.15
C SER A 230 0.94 11.12 -7.56
N LYS A 231 1.46 10.11 -8.28
CA LYS A 231 1.74 10.18 -9.71
C LYS A 231 1.43 8.85 -10.36
N GLU A 232 0.74 8.87 -11.49
CA GLU A 232 0.41 7.66 -12.23
C GLU A 232 1.31 7.46 -13.45
N ALA A 233 1.42 6.20 -13.85
CA ALA A 233 2.10 5.78 -15.05
C ALA A 233 1.33 6.27 -16.28
N GLU A 234 2.07 6.73 -17.29
CA GLU A 234 1.50 7.22 -18.53
C GLU A 234 0.64 6.14 -19.21
N GLY A 235 -0.53 6.54 -19.68
CA GLY A 235 -1.46 5.64 -20.36
C GLY A 235 -2.16 4.61 -19.46
N LEU A 236 -2.18 4.81 -18.13
CA LEU A 236 -2.79 3.85 -17.20
C LEU A 236 -4.29 3.64 -17.50
N GLU A 237 -5.05 4.72 -17.70
CA GLU A 237 -6.48 4.64 -18.00
C GLU A 237 -6.77 3.84 -19.28
N GLU A 238 -6.01 4.07 -20.36
CA GLU A 238 -6.17 3.33 -21.61
C GLU A 238 -5.79 1.85 -21.45
N ARG A 239 -4.75 1.56 -20.67
CA ARG A 239 -4.35 0.17 -20.35
C ARG A 239 -5.46 -0.56 -19.60
N ASP A 240 -6.07 0.09 -18.62
CA ASP A 240 -7.15 -0.51 -17.83
C ASP A 240 -8.45 -0.66 -18.65
N ALA A 241 -8.80 0.33 -19.47
CA ALA A 241 -9.94 0.25 -20.38
C ALA A 241 -9.79 -0.92 -21.37
N LYS A 242 -8.58 -1.12 -21.92
CA LYS A 242 -8.28 -2.24 -22.81
C LYS A 242 -8.42 -3.59 -22.11
N LYS A 243 -7.87 -3.74 -20.89
CA LYS A 243 -8.02 -4.96 -20.08
C LYS A 243 -9.48 -5.27 -19.77
N ALA A 244 -10.28 -4.25 -19.44
CA ALA A 244 -11.71 -4.41 -19.19
C ALA A 244 -12.46 -4.88 -20.44
N ALA A 245 -12.15 -4.31 -21.61
CA ALA A 245 -12.73 -4.75 -22.88
C ALA A 245 -12.36 -6.20 -23.23
N GLU A 246 -11.10 -6.60 -23.05
CA GLU A 246 -10.64 -7.98 -23.30
C GLU A 246 -11.33 -9.00 -22.38
N ASN A 247 -11.54 -8.65 -21.10
CA ASN A 247 -12.24 -9.51 -20.15
C ASN A 247 -13.77 -9.54 -20.39
N GLY A 248 -14.36 -8.46 -20.92
CA GLY A 248 -15.79 -8.37 -21.22
C GLY A 248 -16.25 -9.14 -22.46
N HIS A 249 -15.36 -9.38 -23.43
CA HIS A 249 -15.69 -10.13 -24.66
C HIS A 249 -15.69 -11.67 -24.47
N GLY A 250 -15.34 -12.18 -23.28
CA GLY A 250 -15.32 -13.62 -22.96
C GLY A 250 -16.66 -14.22 -22.50
N HIS A 251 -17.74 -13.44 -22.39
CA HIS A 251 -19.03 -13.92 -21.87
C HIS A 251 -20.24 -13.75 -22.81
N GLY A 252 -19.99 -13.53 -24.11
CA GLY A 252 -21.04 -13.41 -25.11
C GLY A 252 -20.91 -14.41 -26.25
N HIS A 253 -21.16 -15.71 -26.02
CA HIS A 253 -21.70 -16.62 -27.04
C HIS A 253 -21.99 -18.01 -26.45
N GLU A 254 -23.27 -18.28 -26.14
CA GLU A 254 -24.01 -19.50 -26.53
C GLU A 254 -25.43 -19.46 -25.94
N HIS A 255 -26.31 -18.68 -26.58
CA HIS A 255 -27.73 -19.02 -26.62
C HIS A 255 -28.11 -19.19 -28.09
N GLY A 256 -27.82 -20.39 -28.61
CA GLY A 256 -28.40 -20.89 -29.85
C GLY A 256 -29.91 -20.99 -29.66
N CYS A 257 -30.61 -20.04 -30.27
CA CYS A 257 -32.05 -19.93 -30.33
C CYS A 257 -32.64 -21.21 -30.93
N GLY A 258 -33.58 -21.83 -30.20
CA GLY A 258 -34.38 -22.94 -30.71
C GLY A 258 -35.24 -22.47 -31.87
N SER A 259 -35.00 -23.04 -33.06
CA SER A 259 -35.88 -22.92 -34.20
C SER A 259 -37.08 -23.86 -34.02
N GLY A 260 -38.21 -23.29 -33.60
CA GLY A 260 -39.52 -23.87 -33.88
C GLY A 260 -39.91 -23.61 -35.34
N GLY A 261 -40.44 -24.63 -36.01
CA GLY A 261 -41.03 -24.52 -37.34
C GLY A 261 -41.78 -25.79 -37.73
N CYS A 262 -43.12 -25.71 -37.72
CA CYS A 262 -44.06 -26.75 -38.10
C CYS A 262 -43.89 -27.26 -39.55
N CYS A 263 -44.12 -28.57 -39.73
CA CYS A 263 -45.05 -29.16 -40.71
C CYS A 263 -45.55 -30.48 -40.12
#